data_AF-A0A9Q9QTI6-F1
#
_entry.id   AF-A0A9Q9QTI6-F1
#
_cell.length_a   1.000
_cell.length_b   1.000
_cell.length_c   1.000
_cell.angle_alpha   90.00
_cell.angle_beta   90.00
_cell.angle_gamma   90.00
#
_symmetry.space_group_name_H-M   'P 1'
#
loop_
_entity.id
_entity.type
_entity.pdbx_description
1 polymer ?
#
loop_
_entity_poly.entity_id
_entity_poly.type
_entity_poly.pdbx_seq_one_letter_code
_entity_poly.pdbx_strand_id
1 'polypeptide(L)'
;MEKISLKYIYPNIIKVLDEINLFRVIDNNLRESIVVYANNVDNQYHINMTNTNFGNIINICKLEKLLDVDKFMEKVIKYEKEIIEKEEFSKIEEYMLNIGEY
;
A
#
# COMPACT_ATOMS: atom_id res chain seq x y z
N MET A 1 -18.34 6.60 10.82
CA MET A 1 -17.07 5.98 10.37
C MET A 1 -17.01 6.15 8.88
N GLU A 2 -15.84 6.50 8.36
CA GLU A 2 -15.61 6.53 6.91
C GLU A 2 -15.72 5.09 6.36
N LYS A 3 -16.25 4.95 5.15
CA LYS A 3 -16.37 3.65 4.50
C LYS A 3 -14.98 3.01 4.33
N ILE A 4 -14.03 3.79 3.83
CA ILE A 4 -12.65 3.37 3.65
C ILE A 4 -11.80 3.98 4.78
N SER A 5 -10.82 3.22 5.26
CA SER A 5 -9.82 3.69 6.23
C SER A 5 -8.44 3.14 5.91
N LEU A 6 -7.39 3.88 6.27
CA LEU A 6 -6.00 3.43 6.14
C LEU A 6 -5.44 3.03 7.50
N LYS A 7 -4.83 1.84 7.56
CA LYS A 7 -4.11 1.35 8.74
C LYS A 7 -2.63 1.23 8.43
N TYR A 8 -1.84 2.13 9.01
CA TYR A 8 -0.39 2.11 8.92
C TYR A 8 0.24 1.03 9.81
N ILE A 9 1.22 0.31 9.27
CA ILE A 9 1.95 -0.76 9.96
C ILE A 9 3.43 -0.41 10.05
N TYR A 10 4.00 0.10 8.96
CA TYR A 10 5.34 0.65 8.91
C TYR A 10 5.39 2.03 9.61
N PRO A 11 6.48 2.38 10.32
CA PRO A 11 7.72 1.62 10.52
C PRO A 11 7.71 0.65 11.71
N ASN A 12 6.58 0.52 12.41
CA ASN A 12 6.52 -0.21 13.70
C ASN A 12 6.85 -1.71 13.57
N ILE A 13 6.59 -2.32 12.41
CA ILE A 13 6.92 -3.73 12.12
C ILE A 13 7.73 -3.78 10.82
N ILE A 14 9.04 -4.00 10.95
CA ILE A 14 9.99 -3.84 9.82
C ILE A 14 9.96 -5.04 8.86
N LYS A 15 9.80 -6.28 9.34
CA LYS A 15 9.86 -7.46 8.44
C LYS A 15 9.12 -8.66 9.01
N VAL A 16 8.24 -9.28 8.22
CA VAL A 16 7.57 -10.55 8.49
C VAL A 16 7.65 -11.39 7.22
N LEU A 17 8.21 -12.61 7.29
CA LEU A 17 8.34 -13.52 6.14
C LEU A 17 8.96 -12.89 4.89
N ASP A 18 10.03 -12.13 5.08
CA ASP A 18 10.71 -11.38 4.02
C ASP A 18 9.98 -10.18 3.40
N GLU A 19 8.82 -9.83 3.95
CA GLU A 19 8.01 -8.68 3.55
C GLU A 19 7.96 -7.59 4.62
N ILE A 20 8.00 -6.34 4.19
CA ILE A 20 7.77 -5.14 4.99
C ILE A 20 6.32 -4.73 4.78
N ASN A 21 5.44 -5.02 5.73
CA ASN A 21 4.04 -4.58 5.65
C ASN A 21 3.97 -3.07 5.84
N LEU A 22 3.47 -2.35 4.83
CA LEU A 22 3.47 -0.88 4.83
C LEU A 22 2.20 -0.33 5.45
N PHE A 23 1.06 -0.61 4.81
CA PHE A 23 -0.26 -0.21 5.28
C PHE A 23 -1.34 -1.11 4.67
N ARG A 24 -2.57 -0.93 5.17
CA ARG A 24 -3.76 -1.57 4.61
C ARG A 24 -4.84 -0.54 4.37
N VAL A 25 -5.53 -0.67 3.24
CA VAL A 25 -6.79 0.01 2.97
C VAL A 25 -7.92 -0.94 3.37
N ILE A 26 -8.79 -0.51 4.27
CA ILE A 26 -9.86 -1.33 4.84
C ILE A 26 -11.19 -0.70 4.45
N ASP A 27 -12.07 -1.49 3.84
CA ASP A 27 -13.49 -1.13 3.73
C ASP A 27 -14.19 -1.61 5.01
N ASN A 28 -14.65 -0.66 5.83
CA ASN A 28 -15.28 -0.93 7.13
C ASN A 28 -16.65 -1.61 7.01
N ASN A 29 -17.24 -1.63 5.82
CA ASN A 29 -18.50 -2.32 5.57
C ASN A 29 -18.29 -3.75 5.04
N LEU A 30 -17.07 -4.08 4.62
CA LEU A 30 -16.71 -5.40 4.07
C LEU A 30 -15.66 -6.08 4.95
N ARG A 31 -15.38 -7.36 4.67
CA ARG A 31 -14.24 -8.09 5.27
C ARG A 31 -13.00 -8.05 4.38
N GLU A 32 -13.00 -7.14 3.41
CA GLU A 32 -12.01 -7.05 2.34
C GLU A 32 -11.05 -5.89 2.59
N SER A 33 -9.82 -6.03 2.11
CA SER A 33 -8.79 -5.01 2.23
C SER A 33 -7.82 -5.05 1.06
N ILE A 34 -7.17 -3.93 0.79
CA ILE A 34 -5.96 -3.90 -0.02
C ILE A 34 -4.79 -3.89 0.96
N VAL A 35 -3.89 -4.86 0.84
CA VAL A 35 -2.65 -4.93 1.60
C VAL A 35 -1.53 -4.39 0.73
N VAL A 36 -0.79 -3.41 1.24
CA VAL A 36 0.38 -2.84 0.57
C VAL A 36 1.63 -3.18 1.36
N TYR A 37 2.60 -3.76 0.69
CA TYR A 37 3.82 -4.27 1.30
C TYR A 37 5.02 -4.09 0.37
N ALA A 38 6.22 -4.06 0.94
CA ALA A 38 7.46 -4.13 0.18
C ALA A 38 8.10 -5.50 0.34
N ASN A 39 8.68 -6.06 -0.71
CA ASN A 39 9.61 -7.17 -0.60
C ASN A 39 10.95 -6.79 -1.25
N ASN A 40 12.04 -7.34 -0.73
CA ASN A 40 13.36 -7.12 -1.31
C ASN A 40 13.63 -8.20 -2.35
N VAL A 41 13.80 -7.80 -3.61
CA VAL A 41 14.13 -8.66 -4.74
C VAL A 41 15.34 -8.05 -5.44
N ASP A 42 16.42 -8.81 -5.57
CA ASP A 42 17.67 -8.37 -6.24
C ASP A 42 18.20 -7.01 -5.76
N ASN A 43 18.16 -6.77 -4.43
CA ASN A 43 18.53 -5.51 -3.78
C ASN A 43 17.63 -4.30 -4.07
N GLN A 44 16.47 -4.51 -4.69
CA GLN A 44 15.43 -3.49 -4.88
C GLN A 44 14.23 -3.78 -3.98
N TYR A 45 13.62 -2.73 -3.45
CA TYR A 45 12.35 -2.79 -2.73
C TYR A 45 11.20 -2.68 -3.73
N HIS A 46 10.51 -3.79 -3.96
CA HIS A 46 9.32 -3.83 -4.79
C HIS A 46 8.12 -3.52 -3.93
N ILE A 47 7.45 -2.40 -4.19
CA ILE A 47 6.19 -2.07 -3.52
C ILE A 47 5.08 -2.78 -4.28
N ASN A 48 4.37 -3.67 -3.58
CA ASN A 48 3.27 -4.43 -4.15
C ASN A 48 1.99 -4.16 -3.37
N MET A 49 0.87 -4.33 -4.06
CA MET A 49 -0.44 -4.40 -3.45
C MET A 49 -1.15 -5.69 -3.81
N THR A 50 -1.99 -6.16 -2.90
CA THR A 50 -2.91 -7.26 -3.18
C THR A 50 -4.26 -6.99 -2.55
N ASN A 51 -5.31 -7.21 -3.34
CA ASN A 51 -6.68 -7.20 -2.86
C ASN A 51 -6.99 -8.56 -2.25
N THR A 52 -7.38 -8.59 -0.97
CA THR A 52 -7.63 -9.85 -0.26
C THR A 52 -8.81 -10.65 -0.81
N ASN A 53 -9.68 -10.04 -1.61
CA ASN A 53 -10.77 -10.74 -2.27
C ASN A 53 -10.29 -11.56 -3.48
N PHE A 54 -9.38 -11.00 -4.28
CA PHE A 54 -8.92 -11.62 -5.53
C PHE A 54 -7.57 -12.35 -5.39
N GLY A 55 -6.73 -11.94 -4.44
CA GLY A 55 -5.40 -12.51 -4.20
C GLY A 55 -4.35 -12.16 -5.26
N ASN A 56 -4.70 -11.40 -6.30
CA ASN A 56 -3.75 -10.95 -7.32
C ASN A 56 -2.75 -9.95 -6.72
N ILE A 57 -1.48 -10.09 -7.10
CA ILE A 57 -0.40 -9.19 -6.69
C ILE A 57 -0.12 -8.23 -7.85
N ILE A 58 -0.17 -6.93 -7.56
CA ILE A 58 0.14 -5.85 -8.50
C ILE A 58 1.36 -5.11 -7.97
N ASN A 59 2.40 -4.97 -8.79
CA ASN A 59 3.56 -4.15 -8.45
C ASN A 59 3.21 -2.67 -8.70
N ILE A 60 3.35 -1.84 -7.68
CA ILE A 60 3.12 -0.39 -7.73
C ILE A 60 4.37 0.30 -8.28
N CYS A 61 5.53 0.03 -7.68
CA CYS A 61 6.80 0.59 -8.10
C CYS A 61 7.99 -0.22 -7.57
N LYS A 62 9.19 0.15 -8.01
CA LYS A 62 10.47 -0.38 -7.53
C LYS A 62 11.31 0.75 -6.98
N LEU A 63 11.92 0.53 -5.83
CA LEU A 63 12.68 1.53 -5.08
C LEU A 63 14.05 0.97 -4.72
N GLU A 64 15.10 1.76 -4.87
CA GLU A 64 16.49 1.28 -4.71
C GLU A 64 16.91 1.17 -3.24
N LYS A 65 16.33 1.98 -2.36
CA LYS A 65 16.76 2.13 -0.97
C LYS A 65 15.58 2.17 -0.04
N LEU A 66 15.81 1.75 1.22
CA LEU A 66 14.81 1.85 2.27
C LEU A 66 14.32 3.30 2.47
N LEU A 67 15.21 4.29 2.32
CA LEU A 67 14.85 5.71 2.38
C LEU A 67 13.80 6.10 1.33
N ASP A 68 13.79 5.45 0.16
CA ASP A 68 12.79 5.73 -0.86
C ASP A 68 11.44 5.07 -0.52
N VAL A 69 11.46 3.97 0.25
CA VAL A 69 10.24 3.40 0.87
C VAL A 69 9.68 4.37 1.90
N ASP A 70 10.53 5.01 2.72
CA ASP A 70 10.09 6.05 3.67
C ASP A 70 9.40 7.21 2.94
N LYS A 71 9.98 7.70 1.84
CA LYS A 71 9.37 8.76 1.01
C LYS A 71 8.06 8.33 0.37
N PHE A 72 7.96 7.07 -0.08
CA PHE A 72 6.71 6.52 -0.59
C PHE A 72 5.62 6.56 0.50
N MET A 73 5.95 6.18 1.74
CA MET A 73 5.02 6.25 2.86
C MET A 73 4.61 7.68 3.20
N GLU A 74 5.54 8.63 3.18
CA GLU A 74 5.21 10.05 3.34
C GLU A 74 4.25 10.55 2.25
N LYS A 75 4.44 10.11 0.99
CA LYS A 75 3.52 10.42 -0.12
C LYS A 75 2.13 9.84 0.14
N VAL A 76 2.03 8.58 0.58
CA VAL A 76 0.74 7.95 0.92
C VAL A 76 0.03 8.71 2.04
N ILE A 77 0.74 9.06 3.12
CA ILE A 77 0.18 9.82 4.25
C ILE A 77 -0.31 11.19 3.79
N LYS A 78 0.47 11.88 2.95
CA LYS A 78 0.09 13.19 2.39
C LYS A 78 -1.20 13.11 1.58
N TYR A 79 -1.40 12.02 0.83
CA TYR A 79 -2.57 11.82 -0.03
C TYR A 79 -3.68 10.98 0.62
N GLU A 80 -3.60 10.68 1.92
CA GLU A 80 -4.55 9.82 2.64
C GLU A 80 -6.01 10.21 2.39
N LYS A 81 -6.32 11.50 2.48
CA LYS A 81 -7.67 12.03 2.27
C LYS A 81 -8.21 11.70 0.87
N GLU A 82 -7.37 11.83 -0.16
CA GLU A 82 -7.77 11.52 -1.53
C GLU A 82 -7.96 10.01 -1.75
N ILE A 83 -7.29 9.18 -0.94
CA ILE A 83 -7.43 7.72 -1.00
C ILE A 83 -8.73 7.28 -0.33
N ILE A 84 -9.02 7.75 0.89
CA ILE A 84 -10.22 7.37 1.64
C ILE A 84 -11.52 7.87 1.00
N GLU A 85 -11.48 8.97 0.25
CA GLU A 85 -12.63 9.49 -0.49
C GLU A 85 -13.01 8.61 -1.70
N LYS A 86 -12.15 7.68 -2.13
CA LYS A 86 -12.48 6.73 -3.19
C LYS A 86 -13.29 5.58 -2.61
N GLU A 87 -14.55 5.49 -2.98
CA GLU A 87 -15.47 4.53 -2.38
C GLU A 87 -15.29 3.07 -2.86
N GLU A 88 -14.45 2.81 -3.86
CA GLU A 88 -14.26 1.49 -4.48
C GLU A 88 -12.78 1.11 -4.52
N PHE A 89 -12.47 -0.15 -4.22
CA PHE A 89 -11.09 -0.65 -4.25
C PHE A 89 -10.44 -0.54 -5.62
N SER A 90 -11.17 -0.76 -6.70
CA SER A 90 -10.64 -0.59 -8.08
C SER A 90 -10.08 0.81 -8.32
N LYS A 91 -10.79 1.85 -7.86
CA LYS A 91 -10.37 3.25 -7.96
C LYS A 91 -9.16 3.54 -7.06
N ILE A 92 -9.09 2.88 -5.90
CA ILE A 92 -7.96 3.01 -4.99
C ILE A 92 -6.71 2.34 -5.58
N GLU A 93 -6.85 1.14 -6.15
CA GLU A 93 -5.77 0.42 -6.84
C GLU A 93 -5.19 1.27 -7.98
N GLU A 94 -6.04 1.82 -8.85
CA GLU A 94 -5.60 2.72 -9.92
C GLU A 94 -4.84 3.95 -9.37
N TYR A 95 -5.35 4.54 -8.29
CA TYR A 95 -4.69 5.69 -7.68
C TYR A 95 -3.36 5.33 -7.00
N MET A 96 -3.23 4.14 -6.42
CA MET A 96 -1.96 3.64 -5.87
C MET A 96 -0.90 3.51 -6.97
N LEU A 97 -1.28 3.03 -8.16
CA LEU A 97 -0.38 2.98 -9.31
C LEU A 97 0.13 4.37 -9.68
N ASN A 98 -0.76 5.37 -9.74
CA ASN A 98 -0.38 6.77 -10.01
C ASN A 98 0.51 7.37 -8.90
N ILE A 99 0.37 6.93 -7.64
CA ILE A 99 1.31 7.31 -6.56
C ILE A 99 2.69 6.70 -6.78
N GLY A 100 2.76 5.50 -7.35
CA GLY A 100 4.01 4.81 -7.66
C GLY A 100 4.78 5.41 -8.83
N GLU A 101 4.11 6.17 -9.70
CA GLU A 101 4.74 6.90 -10.80
C GLU A 101 5.54 8.11 -10.29
N TYR A 102 6.76 8.25 -10.83
CA TYR A 102 7.70 9.34 -10.58
C TYR A 102 7.85 10.22 -11.81
#